data_AF-A0A1I1G015-F1
#
_entry.id   AF-A0A1I1G015-F1
#
_cell.length_a   1.000
_cell.length_b   1.000
_cell.length_c   1.000
_cell.angle_alpha   90.00
_cell.angle_beta   90.00
_cell.angle_gamma   90.00
#
_symmetry.space_group_name_H-M   'P 1'
#
loop_
_entity.id
_entity.type
_entity.pdbx_description
1 polymer ?
#
loop_
_entity_poly.entity_id
_entity_poly.type
_entity_poly.pdbx_seq_one_letter_code
_entity_poly.pdbx_strand_id
1 'polypeptide(L)' 'MCEHKYRVLDSETTSFYSDTKHFGMDISATFYCEKCIDIQHREKQIDTGVIEVKDSE' A
#
# COMPACT_ATOMS: atom_id res chain seq x y z
N MET A 1 -11.91 9.41 12.14
CA MET A 1 -10.44 9.24 12.19
C MET A 1 -9.92 10.14 13.30
N CYS A 2 -9.11 9.62 14.23
CA CYS A 2 -8.51 10.39 15.33
C CYS A 2 -7.59 11.49 14.73
N GLU A 3 -7.64 12.72 15.26
CA GLU A 3 -6.88 13.89 14.77
C GLU A 3 -5.39 13.84 15.15
N HIS A 4 -5.02 12.91 16.03
CA HIS A 4 -3.65 12.75 16.49
C HIS A 4 -2.77 12.11 15.42
N LYS A 5 -1.47 12.42 15.47
CA LYS A 5 -0.47 11.82 14.59
C LYS A 5 -0.35 10.32 14.88
N TYR A 6 -0.68 9.50 13.89
CA TYR A 6 -0.40 8.08 13.92
C TYR A 6 1.08 7.83 13.59
N ARG A 7 1.69 6.89 14.30
CA ARG A 7 3.03 6.36 14.01
C ARG A 7 2.89 5.04 13.26
N VAL A 8 3.67 4.85 12.21
CA VAL A 8 3.77 3.55 11.53
C VAL A 8 4.58 2.62 12.43
N LEU A 9 4.01 1.47 12.76
CA LEU A 9 4.69 0.41 13.49
C LEU A 9 5.36 -0.57 12.52
N ASP A 10 4.58 -0.99 11.52
CA ASP A 10 4.99 -1.98 10.54
C ASP A 10 4.35 -1.65 9.19
N SER A 11 5.04 -1.99 8.11
CA SER A 11 4.50 -1.87 6.76
C SER A 11 5.10 -2.94 5.87
N GLU A 12 4.23 -3.66 5.17
CA GLU A 12 4.62 -4.64 4.17
C GLU A 12 4.14 -4.16 2.80
N THR A 13 4.96 -4.43 1.79
CA THR A 13 4.62 -4.16 0.40
C THR A 13 4.97 -5.37 -0.43
N THR A 14 3.96 -5.95 -1.06
CA THR A 14 4.11 -7.11 -1.93
C THR A 14 3.79 -6.69 -3.35
N SER A 15 4.78 -6.77 -4.23
CA SER A 15 4.58 -6.58 -5.66
C SER A 15 4.45 -7.93 -6.35
N PHE A 16 3.54 -8.01 -7.33
CA PHE A 16 3.35 -9.19 -8.14
C PHE A 16 3.18 -8.79 -9.61
N TYR A 17 3.86 -9.54 -10.46
CA TYR A 17 3.73 -9.46 -11.90
C TYR A 17 2.93 -10.67 -12.36
N SER A 18 1.84 -10.44 -13.09
CA SER A 18 1.16 -11.51 -13.81
C SER A 18 1.65 -11.57 -15.25
N ASP A 19 1.70 -12.78 -15.83
CA ASP A 19 2.13 -13.06 -17.21
C ASP A 19 1.45 -12.18 -18.28
N THR A 20 0.30 -11.58 -17.97
CA THR A 20 -0.45 -10.64 -18.82
C THR A 20 0.03 -9.18 -18.78
N LYS A 21 1.28 -8.90 -18.35
CA LYS A 21 1.82 -7.53 -18.16
C LYS A 21 1.02 -6.68 -17.16
N HIS A 22 0.31 -7.32 -16.24
CA HIS A 22 -0.35 -6.66 -15.12
C HIS A 22 0.61 -6.56 -13.95
N PHE A 23 0.71 -5.37 -13.38
CA PHE A 23 1.49 -5.10 -12.19
C PHE A 23 0.56 -4.75 -11.03
N GLY A 24 0.45 -5.67 -10.08
CA GLY A 24 -0.26 -5.43 -8.85
C GLY A 24 0.70 -5.16 -7.70
N MET A 25 0.27 -4.31 -6.78
CA MET A 25 0.98 -4.06 -5.53
C MET A 25 -0.01 -4.06 -4.38
N ASP A 26 0.18 -4.97 -3.44
CA ASP A 26 -0.49 -4.98 -2.15
C ASP A 26 0.37 -4.21 -1.14
N ILE A 27 -0.23 -3.24 -0.47
CA ILE A 27 0.42 -2.47 0.60
C ILE A 27 -0.38 -2.69 1.86
N SER A 28 0.24 -3.20 2.91
CA SER A 28 -0.35 -3.27 4.24
C SER A 28 0.49 -2.43 5.21
N ALA A 29 -0.19 -1.73 6.13
CA ALA A 29 0.49 -0.91 7.12
C ALA A 29 -0.29 -0.86 8.43
N THR A 30 0.46 -0.97 9.53
CA THR A 30 -0.05 -0.88 10.90
C THR A 30 0.31 0.47 11.48
N PHE A 31 -0.71 1.18 11.96
CA PHE A 31 -0.64 2.51 12.52
C PHE A 31 -1.01 2.46 13.99
N TYR A 32 -0.23 3.12 14.82
CA TYR A 32 -0.50 3.27 16.25
C TYR A 32 -0.62 4.73 16.64
N CYS A 33 -1.64 5.06 17.42
CA CYS A 33 -1.78 6.35 18.08
C CYS A 33 -1.60 6.19 19.58
N GLU A 34 -0.52 6.74 20.12
CA GLU A 34 -0.23 6.75 21.56
C GLU A 34 -1.22 7.56 22.40
N LYS A 35 -1.90 8.54 21.80
CA LYS A 35 -2.89 9.40 22.50
C LYS A 35 -4.27 8.75 22.55
N CYS A 36 -4.66 8.06 21.49
CA CYS A 36 -5.93 7.35 21.40
C CYS A 36 -5.82 5.90 21.95
N ILE A 37 -4.60 5.41 22.24
CA ILE A 37 -4.29 4.00 22.55
C ILE A 37 -4.95 3.10 21.48
N ASP A 38 -4.81 3.51 20.22
CA ASP A 38 -5.54 2.97 19.08
C ASP A 38 -4.56 2.35 18.07
N ILE A 39 -4.90 1.17 17.57
CA ILE A 39 -4.16 0.48 16.52
C ILE A 39 -5.07 0.33 15.30
N GLN A 40 -4.60 0.77 14.14
CA GLN A 40 -5.27 0.60 12.87
C GLN A 40 -4.41 -0.18 11.90
N HIS A 41 -5.00 -1.19 11.29
CA HIS A 41 -4.44 -1.90 10.15
C HIS A 41 -5.11 -1.38 8.89
N ARG A 42 -4.32 -1.02 7.87
CA ARG A 42 -4.84 -0.61 6.57
C ARG A 42 -4.14 -1.38 5.48
N GLU A 43 -4.96 -1.84 4.56
CA GLU A 43 -4.54 -2.55 3.37
C GLU A 43 -5.01 -1.75 2.16
N LYS A 44 -4.16 -1.67 1.14
CA LYS A 44 -4.48 -1.03 -0.12
C LYS A 44 -3.88 -1.81 -1.26
N GLN A 45 -4.75 -2.27 -2.15
CA GLN A 45 -4.35 -2.78 -3.45
C GLN A 45 -4.21 -1.65 -4.45
N ILE A 46 -3.06 -1.63 -5.12
CA ILE A 46 -2.81 -0.82 -6.30
C ILE A 46 -2.74 -1.80 -7.47
N ASP A 47 -3.83 -1.87 -8.23
CA ASP A 47 -3.82 -2.48 -9.55
C ASP A 47 -3.35 -1.42 -10.54
N THR A 48 -2.11 -1.57 -11.00
CA THR A 48 -1.64 -0.83 -12.16
C THR A 48 -1.90 -1.78 -13.32
N GLY A 49 -3.02 -1.59 -14.03
CA GLY A 49 -3.35 -2.40 -15.22
C GLY A 49 -2.20 -2.42 -16.26
N VAL A 50 -2.43 -3.02 -17.44
CA VAL A 50 -1.38 -3.20 -18.48
C VAL A 50 -0.47 -1.98 -18.57
N ILE A 51 0.80 -2.17 -18.20
CA ILE A 51 1.82 -1.15 -18.41
C ILE A 51 2.00 -1.08 -19.93
N GLU A 52 1.27 -0.21 -20.60
CA GLU A 52 1.64 0.24 -21.94
C GLU A 52 2.93 1.04 -21.79
N VAL A 53 4.06 0.31 -21.82
CA VAL A 53 5.37 0.89 -22.02
C VAL A 53 5.32 1.56 -23.40
N LYS A 54 5.03 2.86 -23.42
CA LYS A 54 5.32 3.68 -24.59
C LYS A 54 6.84 3.79 -24.66
N ASP A 55 7.41 2.95 -25.52
CA ASP A 55 8.75 3.12 -26.03
C ASP A 55 8.77 4.48 -26.74
N SER A 56 9.43 5.46 -26.13
CA SER A 56 9.74 6.72 -26.80
C SER A 56 11.05 6.50 -27.55
N GLU A 57 10.93 6.34 -28.87
CA GLU A 57 12.02 6.41 -29.86
C GLU A 57 12.81 7.75 -29.76
#